data_AF-A0A0M8KN32-F1
#
_entry.id   AF-A0A0M8KN32-F1
#
_cell.length_a   1.000
_cell.length_b   1.000
_cell.length_c   1.000
_cell.angle_alpha   90.00
_cell.angle_beta   90.00
_cell.angle_gamma   90.00
#
_symmetry.space_group_name_H-M   'P 1'
#
loop_
_entity.id
_entity.type
_entity.pdbx_description
1 polymer ?
#
loop_
_entity_poly.entity_id
_entity_poly.type
_entity_poly.pdbx_seq_one_letter_code
_entity_poly.pdbx_strand_id
1 'polypeptide(L)' 'MLSRLEAKGMVSRRARSPRRVTFEAVVSSAQAHAADMVEVLDDAHDREDALMAFTDNLSESDLDLVMDAITSRRSRRGR' A
#
# COMPACT_ATOMS: atom_id res chain seq x y z
N MET A 1 15.69 -12.33 4.44
CA MET A 1 14.40 -11.60 4.52
C MET A 1 14.62 -10.09 4.59
N LEU A 2 15.29 -9.54 5.62
CA LEU A 2 15.55 -8.09 5.75
C LEU A 2 16.33 -7.47 4.57
N SER A 3 17.33 -8.17 4.01
CA SER A 3 18.07 -7.70 2.84
C SER A 3 17.19 -7.51 1.59
N ARG A 4 16.11 -8.29 1.47
CA ARG A 4 15.13 -8.15 0.37
C ARG A 4 14.22 -6.95 0.59
N LEU A 5 13.86 -6.67 1.85
CA LEU A 5 13.09 -5.48 2.21
C LEU A 5 13.91 -4.20 2.03
N GLU A 6 15.21 -4.25 2.32
CA GLU A 6 16.16 -3.18 2.03
C GLU A 6 16.29 -2.95 0.51
N ALA A 7 16.43 -4.03 -0.28
CA ALA A 7 16.45 -3.94 -1.74
C ALA A 7 15.14 -3.42 -2.35
N LYS A 8 13.99 -3.70 -1.72
CA LYS A 8 12.67 -3.14 -2.08
C LYS A 8 12.45 -1.71 -1.56
N GLY A 9 13.43 -1.11 -0.87
CA GLY A 9 13.32 0.25 -0.32
C GLY A 9 12.33 0.38 0.85
N MET A 10 11.85 -0.73 1.42
CA MET A 10 10.87 -0.73 2.50
C MET A 10 11.49 -0.42 3.87
N VAL A 11 12.78 -0.74 4.04
CA VAL A 11 13.54 -0.46 5.26
C VAL A 11 14.90 0.12 4.92
N SER A 12 15.40 1.01 5.77
CA SER A 12 16.75 1.54 5.68
C SER A 12 17.63 0.95 6.77
N ARG A 13 18.87 0.60 6.41
CA ARG A 13 19.83 0.04 7.34
C ARG A 13 20.57 1.15 8.07
N ARG A 14 20.50 1.13 9.39
CA ARG A 14 21.23 2.03 10.29
C ARG A 14 22.29 1.24 11.06
N ALA A 15 23.55 1.37 10.65
CA ALA A 15 24.67 0.78 11.38
C ALA A 15 25.01 1.62 12.61
N ARG A 16 24.76 1.10 13.81
CA ARG A 16 25.12 1.77 15.07
C ARG A 16 26.51 1.38 15.56
N SER A 17 27.02 0.21 15.17
CA SER A 17 28.40 -0.24 15.36
C SER A 17 28.74 -1.36 14.37
N PRO A 18 30.02 -1.75 14.21
CA PRO A 18 30.42 -2.83 13.28
C PRO A 18 29.72 -4.17 13.52
N ARG A 19 29.23 -4.40 14.74
CA ARG A 19 28.52 -5.63 15.14
C ARG A 19 27.01 -5.42 15.34
N ARG A 20 26.51 -4.17 15.31
CA ARG A 20 25.10 -3.88 15.62
C ARG A 20 24.46 -3.05 14.51
N VAL A 21 23.60 -3.73 13.77
CA VAL A 21 22.82 -3.18 12.67
C VAL A 21 21.36 -3.13 13.11
N THR A 22 20.73 -1.96 12.96
CA THR A 22 19.30 -1.76 13.14
C THR A 22 18.65 -1.39 11.81
N PHE A 23 17.37 -1.69 11.64
CA PHE A 23 16.60 -1.31 10.45
C PHE A 23 15.45 -0.41 10.87
N GLU A 24 15.18 0.62 10.08
CA GLU A 24 14.07 1.56 10.29
C GLU A 24 13.15 1.52 9.06
N ALA A 25 11.83 1.47 9.28
CA ALA A 25 10.85 1.46 8.20
C ALA A 25 10.87 2.81 7.45
N VAL A 26 10.91 2.74 6.12
CA VAL A 26 10.91 3.93 5.24
C VAL A 26 9.49 4.28 4.82
N VAL A 27 8.59 3.29 4.78
CA VAL A 27 7.18 3.43 4.45
C VAL A 27 6.31 3.02 5.63
N SER A 28 5.13 3.64 5.76
CA SER A 28 4.17 3.24 6.79
C SER A 28 3.53 1.89 6.44
N SER A 29 2.98 1.21 7.45
CA SER A 29 2.24 -0.05 7.24
C SER A 29 1.10 0.11 6.25
N ALA A 30 0.36 1.22 6.32
CA ALA A 30 -0.73 1.51 5.40
C ALA A 30 -0.24 1.69 3.95
N GLN A 31 0.92 2.34 3.76
CA GLN A 31 1.52 2.49 2.43
C GLN A 31 1.99 1.16 1.86
N ALA A 32 2.57 0.29 2.69
CA ALA A 32 2.96 -1.06 2.27
C ALA A 32 1.74 -1.88 1.83
N HIS A 33 0.67 -1.92 2.63
CA HIS A 33 -0.55 -2.64 2.27
C HIS A 33 -1.22 -2.09 1.01
N ALA A 34 -1.25 -0.76 0.84
CA ALA A 34 -1.80 -0.16 -0.37
C ALA A 34 -0.98 -0.55 -1.62
N ALA A 35 0.34 -0.66 -1.51
CA ALA A 35 1.18 -1.13 -2.62
C ALA A 35 0.89 -2.59 -2.98
N ASP A 36 0.75 -3.47 -1.97
CA ASP A 36 0.40 -4.88 -2.19
C ASP A 36 -0.98 -5.01 -2.89
N MET A 37 -1.97 -4.20 -2.49
CA MET A 37 -3.30 -4.19 -3.14
C MET A 37 -3.22 -3.76 -4.61
N VAL A 38 -2.34 -2.81 -4.95
CA VAL A 38 -2.12 -2.39 -6.35
C VAL A 38 -1.44 -3.50 -7.14
N GLU A 39 -0.43 -4.17 -6.60
CA GLU A 39 0.26 -5.29 -7.25
C GLU A 39 -0.73 -6.41 -7.59
N VAL A 40 -1.65 -6.74 -6.68
CA VAL A 40 -2.72 -7.73 -6.94
C VAL A 40 -3.65 -7.31 -8.08
N LEU A 41 -4.01 -6.03 -8.17
CA LEU A 41 -4.84 -5.52 -9.27
C LEU A 41 -4.09 -5.44 -10.60
N ASP A 42 -2.76 -5.33 -10.57
CA ASP A 42 -1.90 -5.38 -11.75
C ASP A 42 -1.79 -6.79 -12.33
N ASP A 43 -1.80 -7.81 -11.47
CA ASP A 43 -1.76 -9.23 -11.88
C ASP A 43 -3.13 -9.80 -12.26
N ALA A 44 -4.23 -9.08 -11.99
CA ALA A 44 -5.59 -9.52 -12.32
C ALA A 44 -5.82 -9.58 -13.84
N HIS A 45 -6.34 -10.71 -14.32
CA HIS A 45 -6.65 -10.89 -15.74
C HIS A 45 -7.76 -9.93 -16.22
N ASP A 46 -8.79 -9.76 -15.40
CA ASP A 46 -9.82 -8.75 -15.56
C ASP A 46 -9.83 -7.84 -14.34
N ARG A 47 -9.36 -6.61 -14.53
CA ARG A 47 -9.26 -5.61 -13.47
C ARG A 47 -10.63 -5.08 -13.04
N GLU A 48 -11.58 -5.01 -13.95
CA GLU A 48 -12.92 -4.52 -13.64
C GLU A 48 -13.65 -5.53 -12.76
N ASP A 49 -13.64 -6.80 -13.14
CA ASP A 49 -14.23 -7.89 -12.34
C ASP A 49 -13.58 -8.00 -10.95
N ALA A 50 -12.25 -7.90 -10.87
CA ALA A 50 -11.54 -7.91 -9.59
C ALA A 50 -11.92 -6.74 -8.67
N LEU A 51 -12.16 -5.54 -9.23
CA LEU A 51 -12.60 -4.38 -8.47
C LEU A 51 -14.05 -4.52 -8.00
N MET A 52 -14.94 -5.07 -8.85
CA MET A 52 -16.32 -5.37 -8.48
C MET A 52 -16.39 -6.38 -7.34
N ALA A 53 -15.67 -7.50 -7.47
CA ALA A 53 -15.57 -8.51 -6.43
C ALA A 53 -14.95 -7.96 -5.13
N PHE A 54 -13.96 -7.06 -5.23
CA PHE A 54 -13.42 -6.37 -4.06
C PHE A 54 -14.49 -5.52 -3.37
N THR A 55 -15.25 -4.71 -4.12
CA THR A 55 -16.30 -3.88 -3.53
C THR A 55 -17.43 -4.70 -2.90
N ASP A 56 -17.76 -5.86 -3.45
CA ASP A 56 -18.75 -6.78 -2.88
C ASP A 56 -18.31 -7.37 -1.53
N ASN A 57 -17.01 -7.38 -1.24
CA ASN A 57 -16.45 -7.87 0.03
C ASN A 57 -16.24 -6.76 1.08
N LEU A 58 -16.53 -5.50 0.75
CA LEU A 58 -16.41 -4.39 1.70
C LEU A 58 -17.66 -4.27 2.58
N SER A 59 -17.45 -3.86 3.84
CA SER A 59 -18.55 -3.38 4.67
C SER A 59 -19.08 -2.03 4.13
N GLU A 60 -20.33 -1.67 4.46
CA GLU A 60 -20.88 -0.36 4.08
C GLU A 60 -20.00 0.79 4.56
N SER A 61 -19.46 0.71 5.79
CA SER A 61 -18.56 1.74 6.32
C SER A 61 -17.23 1.82 5.58
N ASP A 62 -16.67 0.68 5.12
CA ASP A 62 -15.43 0.69 4.35
C ASP A 62 -15.66 1.24 2.94
N LEU A 63 -16.82 0.92 2.34
CA LEU A 63 -17.24 1.44 1.05
C LEU A 63 -17.39 2.96 1.09
N ASP A 64 -18.02 3.51 2.13
CA ASP A 64 -18.12 4.95 2.36
C ASP A 64 -16.74 5.62 2.45
N LEU A 65 -15.80 5.02 3.21
CA LEU A 65 -14.43 5.53 3.34
C LEU A 65 -13.69 5.57 1.99
N VAL A 66 -13.86 4.52 1.17
CA VAL A 66 -13.25 4.46 -0.16
C VAL A 66 -13.85 5.54 -1.07
N MET A 67 -15.16 5.71 -1.06
CA MET A 67 -15.86 6.71 -1.87
C MET A 67 -15.48 8.15 -1.47
N ASP A 68 -15.37 8.43 -0.18
CA ASP A 68 -14.91 9.70 0.34
C ASP A 68 -13.46 10.00 -0.05
N ALA A 69 -12.57 9.00 0.03
CA ALA A 69 -11.18 9.14 -0.39
C ALA A 69 -11.06 9.45 -1.89
N ILE A 70 -11.84 8.76 -2.74
CA ILE A 70 -11.87 9.00 -4.19
C ILE A 70 -12.37 10.41 -4.50
N THR A 71 -13.46 10.83 -3.87
CA THR A 71 -14.08 12.15 -4.08
C THR A 71 -13.14 13.27 -3.64
N SER A 72 -12.55 13.12 -2.45
CA SER A 72 -11.55 14.06 -1.92
C SER A 72 -10.34 14.19 -2.85
N ARG A 73 -9.85 13.07 -3.40
CA ARG A 73 -8.73 13.07 -4.35
C ARG A 73 -9.07 13.82 -5.65
N ARG A 74 -10.26 13.62 -6.21
CA ARG A 74 -10.71 14.35 -7.41
C ARG A 74 -10.79 15.85 -7.16
N SER A 75 -11.36 16.25 -6.02
CA SER A 75 -11.44 17.66 -5.61
C SER A 75 -10.06 18.32 -5.53
N ARG A 76 -9.06 17.61 -4.97
CA ARG A 76 -7.67 18.11 -4.90
C ARG A 76 -6.99 18.24 -6.27
N ARG A 77 -7.40 17.47 -7.27
CA ARG A 77 -6.79 17.49 -8.62
C ARG A 77 -7.42 18.55 -9.53
N GLY A 78 -8.62 19.02 -9.22
CA GLY A 78 -9.31 20.09 -9.94
C GLY A 78 -9.02 21.51 -9.45
N ARG A 79 -8.23 21.65 -8.37
CA ARG A 79 -7.66 22.93 -7.90
C ARG A 79 -6.25 23.10 -8.44
#